data_AF-A0A1H7G5X3-F1
#
_entry.id   AF-A0A1H7G5X3-F1
#
_cell.length_a   1.000
_cell.length_b   1.000
_cell.length_c   1.000
_cell.angle_alpha   90.00
_cell.angle_beta   90.00
_cell.angle_gamma   90.00
#
_symmetry.space_group_name_H-M   'P 1'
#
loop_
_entity.id
_entity.type
_entity.pdbx_description
1 polymer ?
#
loop_
_entity_poly.entity_id
_entity_poly.type
_entity_poly.pdbx_seq_one_letter_code
_entity_poly.pdbx_strand_id
1 'polypeptide(L)'
;KSLWINYEYEEQKLKIKEQLSTEEGATLYRQRKIDVEPTFGQVKANLGFTRFSVRGQSKVENETNLIFMANNLRKYNKRRG
;
A
#
# COMPACT_ATOMS: atom_id res chain seq x y z
N LYS A 1 17.78 13.29 29.30
CA LYS A 1 17.22 12.69 28.06
C LYS A 1 17.30 13.75 26.96
N SER A 2 18.18 13.59 25.99
CA SER A 2 18.19 14.42 24.78
C SER A 2 17.26 13.79 23.74
N LEU A 3 16.28 14.55 23.26
CA LEU A 3 15.39 14.13 22.18
C LEU A 3 16.07 14.44 20.85
N TRP A 4 16.39 13.40 20.09
CA TRP A 4 16.83 13.54 18.70
C TRP A 4 15.59 13.65 17.83
N ILE A 5 15.42 14.80 17.18
CA ILE A 5 14.34 15.04 16.22
C ILE A 5 14.93 14.86 14.82
N ASN A 6 14.33 13.98 14.03
CA ASN A 6 14.62 13.89 12.61
C ASN A 6 13.79 14.95 11.88
N TYR A 7 14.43 16.07 11.54
CA TYR A 7 13.79 17.20 10.89
C TYR A 7 13.19 16.85 9.53
N GLU A 8 13.88 16.03 8.74
CA GLU A 8 13.39 15.62 7.41
C GLU A 8 12.09 14.80 7.53
N TYR A 9 12.01 13.93 8.53
CA TYR A 9 10.78 13.17 8.79
C TYR A 9 9.61 14.07 9.21
N GLU A 10 9.86 15.11 10.01
CA GLU A 10 8.83 16.07 10.40
C GLU A 10 8.35 16.92 9.21
N GLU A 11 9.25 17.33 8.32
CA GLU A 11 8.87 18.02 7.07
C GLU A 11 7.98 17.14 6.18
N GLN A 12 8.31 15.86 6.03
CA GLN A 12 7.51 14.91 5.24
C GLN A 12 6.09 14.78 5.81
N LYS A 13 5.95 14.69 7.14
CA LYS A 13 4.63 14.64 7.79
C LYS A 13 3.81 15.90 7.51
N LEU A 14 4.42 17.07 7.59
CA LEU A 14 3.73 18.34 7.34
C LEU A 14 3.22 18.40 5.89
N LYS A 15 4.05 18.02 4.93
CA LYS A 15 3.65 17.94 3.50
C LYS A 15 2.47 17.00 3.28
N ILE A 16 2.52 15.79 3.85
CA ILE A 16 1.42 14.81 3.74
C ILE A 16 0.16 15.35 4.41
N LYS A 17 0.28 15.97 5.59
CA LYS A 17 -0.86 16.55 6.31
C LYS A 17 -1.54 17.63 5.48
N GLU A 18 -0.76 18.55 4.90
CA GLU A 18 -1.28 19.61 4.03
C GLU A 18 -2.02 19.03 2.81
N GLN A 19 -1.42 18.04 2.13
CA GLN A 19 -2.05 17.35 1.01
C GLN A 19 -3.37 16.67 1.40
N LEU A 20 -3.41 15.98 2.55
CA LEU A 20 -4.61 15.31 3.06
C LEU A 20 -5.67 16.27 3.60
N SER A 21 -5.29 17.49 3.98
CA SER A 21 -6.21 18.53 4.45
C SER A 21 -6.99 19.21 3.32
N THR A 22 -6.56 19.07 2.07
CA THR A 22 -7.33 19.53 0.91
C THR A 22 -8.59 18.67 0.71
N GLU A 23 -9.67 19.25 0.20
CA GLU A 23 -10.93 18.52 -0.05
C GLU A 23 -10.75 17.40 -1.10
N GLU A 24 -9.95 17.67 -2.14
CA GLU A 24 -9.56 16.69 -3.14
C GLU A 24 -8.75 15.54 -2.53
N GLY A 25 -7.72 15.86 -1.73
CA GLY A 25 -6.86 14.88 -1.08
C GLY A 25 -7.63 14.02 -0.07
N ALA A 26 -8.52 14.62 0.72
CA ALA A 26 -9.39 13.91 1.65
C ALA A 26 -10.34 12.96 0.91
N THR A 27 -10.88 13.38 -0.23
CA THR A 27 -11.78 12.55 -1.05
C THR A 27 -11.04 11.38 -1.68
N LEU A 28 -9.86 11.61 -2.27
CA LEU A 28 -9.01 10.55 -2.80
C LEU A 28 -8.59 9.56 -1.70
N TYR A 29 -8.27 10.06 -0.51
CA TYR A 29 -7.89 9.22 0.61
C TYR A 29 -9.04 8.32 1.06
N ARG A 30 -10.27 8.85 1.16
CA ARG A 30 -11.47 8.05 1.44
C ARG A 30 -11.69 6.96 0.39
N GLN A 31 -11.55 7.29 -0.89
CA GLN A 31 -11.68 6.32 -1.97
C GLN A 31 -10.62 5.20 -1.87
N ARG A 32 -9.37 5.56 -1.58
CA ARG A 32 -8.28 4.57 -1.38
C ARG A 32 -8.55 3.64 -0.20
N LYS A 33 -9.18 4.09 0.88
CA LYS A 33 -9.58 3.18 1.96
C LYS A 33 -10.48 2.07 1.46
N ILE A 34 -11.39 2.39 0.54
CA ILE A 34 -12.35 1.42 0.00
C ILE A 34 -11.71 0.54 -1.08
N ASP A 35 -10.84 1.08 -1.93
CA ASP A 35 -10.31 0.32 -3.07
C ASP A 35 -9.01 -0.42 -2.74
N VAL A 36 -8.12 0.25 -2.03
CA VAL A 36 -6.73 -0.17 -1.82
C VAL A 36 -6.61 -1.08 -0.60
N GLU A 37 -7.24 -0.73 0.53
CA GLU A 37 -7.15 -1.54 1.75
C GLU A 37 -7.68 -2.97 1.55
N PRO A 38 -8.83 -3.21 0.87
CA PRO A 38 -9.29 -4.58 0.63
C PRO A 38 -8.34 -5.37 -0.26
N THR A 39 -7.68 -4.74 -1.23
CA THR A 39 -6.72 -5.41 -2.09
C THR A 39 -5.50 -5.88 -1.28
N PHE A 40 -4.97 -5.05 -0.39
CA PHE A 40 -3.89 -5.47 0.51
C PHE A 40 -4.34 -6.51 1.54
N GLY A 41 -5.55 -6.37 2.09
CA GLY A 41 -6.14 -7.38 2.98
C GLY A 41 -6.29 -8.73 2.31
N GLN A 42 -6.73 -8.75 1.04
CA GLN A 42 -6.81 -9.96 0.23
C GLN A 42 -5.44 -10.55 -0.03
N VAL A 43 -4.43 -9.76 -0.40
CA VAL A 43 -3.07 -10.27 -0.59
C VAL A 43 -2.56 -10.95 0.68
N LYS A 44 -2.77 -10.34 1.85
CA LYS A 44 -2.34 -10.92 3.14
C LYS A 44 -3.15 -12.19 3.51
N ALA A 45 -4.47 -12.11 3.50
CA ALA A 45 -5.34 -13.18 3.98
C ALA A 45 -5.51 -14.33 2.97
N ASN A 46 -5.59 -14.03 1.67
CA ASN A 46 -5.85 -15.02 0.63
C ASN A 46 -4.58 -15.63 0.03
N LEU A 47 -3.49 -14.86 -0.06
CA LEU A 47 -2.21 -15.33 -0.59
C LEU A 47 -1.17 -15.60 0.51
N GLY A 48 -1.49 -15.32 1.78
CA GLY A 48 -0.58 -15.53 2.90
C GLY A 48 0.65 -14.61 2.89
N PHE A 49 0.64 -13.55 2.06
CA PHE A 49 1.81 -12.70 1.87
C PHE A 49 1.99 -11.74 3.05
N THR A 50 2.93 -12.06 3.94
CA THR A 50 3.24 -11.25 5.14
C THR A 50 4.62 -10.59 5.07
N ARG A 51 5.52 -11.11 4.23
CA ARG A 51 6.89 -10.60 4.05
C ARG A 51 7.38 -10.84 2.63
N PHE A 52 8.25 -9.97 2.14
CA PHE A 52 8.99 -10.20 0.91
C PHE A 52 10.00 -11.33 1.09
N SER A 53 10.15 -12.15 0.06
CA SER A 53 11.10 -13.27 0.01
C SER A 53 12.46 -12.81 -0.53
N VAL A 54 12.48 -11.70 -1.28
CA VAL A 54 13.68 -11.16 -1.92
C VAL A 54 14.11 -9.82 -1.31
N ARG A 55 15.35 -9.42 -1.61
CA ARG A 55 15.91 -8.10 -1.25
C ARG A 55 16.43 -7.38 -2.49
N GLY A 56 16.46 -6.06 -2.43
CA GLY A 56 16.84 -5.18 -3.53
C GLY A 56 15.62 -4.72 -4.34
N GLN A 57 15.61 -3.44 -4.71
CA GLN A 57 14.44 -2.74 -5.28
C GLN A 57 13.83 -3.49 -6.47
N SER A 58 14.63 -3.82 -7.49
CA SER A 58 14.15 -4.50 -8.70
C SER A 58 13.51 -5.87 -8.40
N LYS A 59 14.08 -6.65 -7.46
CA LYS A 59 13.53 -7.96 -7.11
C LYS A 59 12.22 -7.81 -6.34
N VAL A 60 12.16 -6.86 -5.41
CA VAL A 60 10.94 -6.56 -4.63
C VAL A 60 9.81 -6.10 -5.54
N GLU A 61 10.12 -5.30 -6.56
CA GLU A 61 9.16 -4.87 -7.57
C GLU A 61 8.59 -6.06 -8.36
N ASN A 62 9.45 -6.98 -8.81
CA ASN A 62 9.03 -8.20 -9.49
C ASN A 62 8.14 -9.10 -8.61
N GLU A 63 8.52 -9.31 -7.34
CA GLU A 63 7.73 -10.08 -6.39
C GLU A 63 6.35 -9.43 -6.17
N THR A 64 6.31 -8.10 -6.02
CA THR A 64 5.09 -7.30 -5.89
C THR A 64 4.15 -7.51 -7.09
N ASN A 65 4.69 -7.42 -8.31
CA ASN A 65 3.92 -7.61 -9.55
C ASN A 65 3.32 -9.02 -9.61
N LEU A 66 4.09 -10.05 -9.26
CA LEU A 66 3.62 -11.44 -9.24
C LEU A 66 2.46 -11.63 -8.25
N ILE A 67 2.58 -11.08 -7.04
CA ILE A 67 1.54 -11.17 -6.01
C ILE A 67 0.23 -10.52 -6.49
N PHE A 68 0.31 -9.33 -7.08
CA PHE A 68 -0.88 -8.65 -7.58
C PHE A 68 -1.49 -9.35 -8.79
N MET A 69 -0.68 -9.92 -9.69
CA MET A 69 -1.17 -10.77 -10.78
C MET A 69 -1.92 -11.98 -10.23
N ALA A 70 -1.35 -12.69 -9.26
CA ALA A 70 -2.00 -13.84 -8.63
C ALA A 70 -3.34 -13.46 -7.98
N ASN A 71 -3.39 -12.32 -7.27
CA ASN A 71 -4.62 -11.81 -6.67
C ASN A 71 -5.68 -11.48 -7.74
N ASN A 72 -5.28 -10.85 -8.84
CA ASN A 72 -6.16 -10.49 -9.94
C ASN A 72 -6.72 -11.72 -10.67
N LEU A 73 -5.89 -12.73 -10.94
CA LEU A 73 -6.33 -14.00 -11.53
C LEU A 73 -7.34 -14.72 -10.63
N ARG A 74 -7.10 -14.76 -9.32
CA ARG A 74 -8.04 -15.32 -8.34
C ARG A 74 -9.38 -14.57 -8.34
N LYS A 75 -9.36 -13.22 -8.43
CA LYS A 75 -10.58 -12.41 -8.57
C LYS A 75 -11.30 -12.70 -9.89
N TYR A 76 -10.56 -12.81 -10.99
CA TYR A 76 -11.11 -13.07 -12.32
C TYR A 76 -11.84 -14.41 -12.37
N ASN A 77 -11.24 -15.48 -11.83
CA ASN A 77 -11.86 -16.79 -11.77
C ASN A 77 -13.15 -16.78 -10.93
N LYS A 78 -13.15 -16.10 -9.77
CA LYS A 78 -14.34 -15.92 -8.93
C LYS A 78 -15.48 -15.10 -9.56
N ARG A 79 -15.19 -14.30 -10.59
CA ARG A 79 -16.21 -13.53 -11.33
C ARG A 79 -16.79 -14.31 -12.50
N ARG A 80 -16.07 -15.32 -13.00
CA ARG A 80 -16.46 -16.11 -14.18
C ARG A 80 -17.09 -17.45 -13.83
N GLY A 81 -16.73 -18.04 -12.70
CA GLY A 81 -17.47 -19.15 -12.09
C GLY A 81 -18.57 -18.62 -11.20
#